data_AF-A0A7S3I8Y0-F1
#
_entry.id   AF-A0A7S3I8Y0-F1
#
_cell.length_a   1.000
_cell.length_b   1.000
_cell.length_c   1.000
_cell.angle_alpha   90.00
_cell.angle_beta   90.00
_cell.angle_gamma   90.00
#
_symmetry.space_group_name_H-M   'P 1'
#
loop_
_entity.id
_entity.type
_entity.pdbx_description
1 polymer ?
#
loop_
_entity_poly.entity_id
_entity_poly.type
_entity_poly.pdbx_seq_one_letter_code
_entity_poly.pdbx_strand_id
1 'polypeptide(L)'
;KKVKITSPGKMTGNLGKLLILSIGFQLLFCVFMTAQNLASQVLEDLGFGDMGFYSLAVLYFVFSFSCFIATPIVNKCGERFSMTVGSMCYTFYTGSFILASARSQYPLEAEDSWVLSKDFIGSMILLTAALCGFGASILWVAQGKYISRIANDGNKGTYNSIFWAIFITSQVIGTLFAALVLMNTNPFTFYCTMTATCFFASLFFLFLRPVSSEKEPQ
;
A
#
# COMPACT_ATOMS: atom_id res chain seq x y z
N LYS A 1 5.32 38.98 -6.99
CA LYS A 1 4.70 37.78 -6.37
C LYS A 1 4.46 38.08 -4.89
N LYS A 2 3.22 38.26 -4.43
CA LYS A 2 2.93 38.39 -2.99
C LYS A 2 3.14 37.02 -2.33
N VAL A 3 4.12 36.93 -1.44
CA VAL A 3 4.29 35.76 -0.57
C VAL A 3 3.07 35.71 0.34
N LYS A 4 2.16 34.77 0.11
CA LYS A 4 1.00 34.52 0.97
C LYS A 4 1.56 33.96 2.29
N ILE A 5 1.79 34.83 3.28
CA ILE A 5 2.25 34.43 4.61
C ILE A 5 1.09 33.68 5.27
N THR A 6 1.17 32.35 5.28
CA THR A 6 0.20 31.50 5.96
C THR A 6 0.22 31.78 7.46
N SER A 7 -0.95 32.05 8.07
CA SER A 7 -1.04 32.29 9.52
C SER A 7 -0.50 31.09 10.31
N PRO A 8 0.17 31.28 11.47
CA PRO A 8 0.77 30.22 12.28
C PRO A 8 -0.16 29.03 12.57
N GLY A 9 -1.43 29.29 12.93
CA GLY A 9 -2.41 28.22 13.22
C GLY A 9 -2.79 27.33 12.02
N LYS A 10 -2.71 27.86 10.79
CA LYS A 10 -2.91 27.05 9.56
C LYS A 10 -1.70 26.15 9.28
N MET A 11 -0.50 26.59 9.64
CA MET A 11 0.73 25.81 9.46
C MET A 11 0.77 24.59 10.37
N THR A 12 0.36 24.73 11.64
CA THR A 12 0.25 23.62 12.60
C THR A 12 -0.79 22.60 12.16
N GLY A 13 -1.94 23.06 11.61
CA GLY A 13 -2.97 22.19 11.07
C GLY A 13 -2.55 21.39 9.84
N ASN A 14 -1.73 21.97 8.96
CA ASN A 14 -1.22 21.29 7.76
C ASN A 14 -0.09 20.30 8.10
N LEU A 15 0.76 20.60 9.09
CA LEU A 15 1.74 19.65 9.60
C LEU A 15 1.05 18.42 10.21
N GLY A 16 -0.03 18.60 10.98
CA GLY A 16 -0.82 17.47 11.51
C GLY A 16 -1.39 16.58 10.40
N LYS A 17 -1.89 17.17 9.32
CA LYS A 17 -2.36 16.42 8.13
C LYS A 17 -1.22 15.64 7.46
N LEU A 18 -0.04 16.26 7.35
CA LEU A 18 1.15 15.60 6.81
C LEU A 18 1.55 14.40 7.67
N LEU A 19 1.59 14.56 9.00
CA LEU A 19 1.95 13.46 9.90
C LEU A 19 0.98 12.29 9.80
N ILE A 20 -0.33 12.55 9.76
CA ILE A 20 -1.33 11.50 9.57
C ILE A 20 -1.13 10.79 8.22
N LEU A 21 -0.90 11.53 7.13
CA LEU A 21 -0.60 10.94 5.82
C LEU A 21 0.64 10.03 5.88
N SER A 22 1.74 10.54 6.45
CA SER A 22 3.01 9.81 6.54
C SER A 22 2.89 8.55 7.39
N ILE A 23 2.21 8.62 8.53
CA ILE A 23 1.98 7.45 9.40
C ILE A 23 1.09 6.43 8.69
N GLY A 24 0.06 6.85 7.95
CA GLY A 24 -0.77 5.93 7.18
C GLY A 24 0.03 5.16 6.13
N PHE A 25 0.88 5.86 5.37
CA PHE A 25 1.80 5.22 4.43
C PHE A 25 2.81 4.32 5.13
N GLN A 26 3.38 4.76 6.25
CA GLN A 26 4.34 3.97 7.02
C GLN A 26 3.70 2.66 7.51
N LEU A 27 2.49 2.70 8.08
CA LEU A 27 1.77 1.51 8.55
C LEU A 27 1.48 0.54 7.40
N LEU A 28 0.94 1.05 6.28
CA LEU A 28 0.63 0.24 5.11
C LEU A 28 1.87 -0.44 4.55
N PHE A 29 2.92 0.35 4.28
CA PHE A 29 4.12 -0.16 3.64
C PHE A 29 5.05 -0.92 4.58
N CYS A 30 4.97 -0.72 5.89
CA CYS A 30 5.67 -1.56 6.85
C CYS A 30 5.21 -3.01 6.67
N VAL A 31 3.90 -3.24 6.69
CA VAL A 31 3.31 -4.57 6.55
C VAL A 31 3.49 -5.11 5.14
N PHE A 32 3.21 -4.28 4.13
CA PHE A 32 3.32 -4.70 2.73
C PHE A 32 4.75 -5.10 2.35
N MET A 33 5.76 -4.29 2.69
CA MET A 33 7.16 -4.60 2.40
C MET A 33 7.63 -5.84 3.16
N THR A 34 7.17 -6.05 4.40
CA THR A 34 7.42 -7.28 5.17
C THR A 34 6.94 -8.51 4.39
N ALA A 35 5.68 -8.50 3.95
CA ALA A 35 5.09 -9.62 3.22
C ALA A 35 5.74 -9.82 1.83
N GLN A 36 6.05 -8.73 1.14
CA GLN A 36 6.62 -8.74 -0.21
C GLN A 36 8.07 -9.23 -0.24
N ASN A 37 8.91 -8.79 0.70
CA ASN A 37 10.32 -9.21 0.76
C ASN A 37 10.48 -10.73 0.93
N LEU A 38 9.48 -11.38 1.53
CA LEU A 38 9.48 -12.82 1.78
C LEU A 38 8.71 -13.61 0.72
N ALA A 39 7.89 -12.95 -0.10
CA ALA A 39 6.97 -13.62 -1.02
C ALA A 39 7.68 -14.54 -2.01
N SER A 40 8.81 -14.11 -2.59
CA SER A 40 9.55 -14.95 -3.54
C SER A 40 10.07 -16.23 -2.90
N GLN A 41 10.74 -16.12 -1.75
CA GLN A 41 11.27 -17.28 -1.03
C GLN A 41 10.16 -18.22 -0.58
N VAL A 42 9.11 -17.68 0.05
CA VAL A 42 8.01 -18.51 0.57
C VAL A 42 7.25 -19.19 -0.56
N LEU A 43 7.01 -18.53 -1.69
CA LEU A 43 6.33 -19.16 -2.83
C LEU A 43 7.19 -20.24 -3.50
N GLU A 44 8.50 -20.04 -3.56
CA GLU A 44 9.44 -21.07 -4.04
C GLU A 44 9.38 -22.32 -3.14
N ASP A 45 9.49 -22.13 -1.81
CA ASP A 45 9.41 -23.20 -0.81
C ASP A 45 8.06 -23.96 -0.86
N LEU A 46 6.98 -23.26 -1.21
CA LEU A 46 5.63 -23.83 -1.37
C LEU A 46 5.42 -24.50 -2.74
N GLY A 47 6.42 -24.51 -3.61
CA GLY A 47 6.39 -25.16 -4.92
C GLY A 47 5.64 -24.38 -6.01
N PHE A 48 5.64 -23.05 -5.92
CA PHE A 48 5.16 -22.10 -6.94
C PHE A 48 6.30 -21.50 -7.79
N GLY A 49 7.56 -21.82 -7.51
CA GLY A 49 8.73 -21.34 -8.26
C GLY A 49 8.83 -19.80 -8.27
N ASP A 50 9.15 -19.22 -9.42
CA ASP A 50 9.39 -17.77 -9.59
C ASP A 50 8.12 -16.90 -9.54
N MET A 51 7.01 -17.42 -9.06
CA MET A 51 5.72 -16.71 -9.05
C MET A 51 5.75 -15.41 -8.24
N GLY A 52 6.55 -15.35 -7.16
CA GLY A 52 6.78 -14.11 -6.43
C GLY A 52 7.46 -13.03 -7.27
N PHE A 53 8.41 -13.42 -8.13
CA PHE A 53 9.06 -12.51 -9.06
C PHE A 53 8.12 -12.06 -10.18
N TYR A 54 7.41 -13.00 -10.82
CA TYR A 54 6.47 -12.67 -11.90
C TYR A 54 5.32 -11.76 -11.44
N SER A 55 4.74 -12.04 -10.27
CA SER A 55 3.68 -11.19 -9.71
C SER A 55 4.20 -9.78 -9.39
N LEU A 56 5.41 -9.64 -8.87
CA LEU A 56 6.03 -8.34 -8.65
C LEU A 56 6.28 -7.58 -9.97
N ALA A 57 6.72 -8.27 -11.02
CA ALA A 57 6.87 -7.69 -12.34
C ALA A 57 5.53 -7.18 -12.90
N VAL A 58 4.45 -7.96 -12.77
CA VAL A 58 3.10 -7.56 -13.18
C VAL A 58 2.62 -6.33 -12.40
N LEU A 59 2.82 -6.30 -11.09
CA LEU A 59 2.46 -5.15 -10.25
C LEU A 59 3.11 -3.87 -10.76
N TYR A 60 4.43 -3.86 -10.96
CA TYR A 60 5.14 -2.67 -11.41
C TYR A 60 4.86 -2.30 -12.86
N PHE A 61 4.62 -3.30 -13.72
CA PHE A 61 4.17 -3.07 -15.09
C PHE A 61 2.83 -2.34 -15.11
N VAL A 62 1.82 -2.87 -14.42
CA VAL A 62 0.48 -2.26 -14.36
C VAL A 62 0.52 -0.90 -13.66
N PHE A 63 1.30 -0.75 -12.59
CA PHE A 63 1.53 0.53 -11.92
C PHE A 63 2.02 1.61 -12.88
N SER A 64 3.01 1.29 -13.71
CA SER A 64 3.61 2.23 -14.68
C SER A 64 2.58 2.76 -15.68
N PHE A 65 1.75 1.89 -16.27
CA PHE A 65 0.73 2.31 -17.23
C PHE A 65 -0.49 2.98 -16.57
N SER A 66 -0.86 2.54 -15.36
CA SER A 66 -2.03 3.08 -14.66
C SER A 66 -1.83 4.53 -14.19
N CYS A 67 -0.58 4.96 -14.00
CA CYS A 67 -0.24 6.35 -13.68
C CYS A 67 -0.82 7.37 -14.68
N PHE A 68 -0.95 7.02 -15.96
CA PHE A 68 -1.51 7.93 -16.98
C PHE A 68 -2.99 8.28 -16.74
N ILE A 69 -3.75 7.38 -16.11
CA ILE A 69 -5.19 7.55 -15.85
C ILE A 69 -5.52 7.79 -14.37
N ALA A 70 -4.54 7.66 -13.48
CA ALA A 70 -4.72 7.85 -12.03
C ALA A 70 -5.15 9.28 -11.68
N THR A 71 -4.60 10.32 -12.32
CA THR A 71 -4.92 11.72 -12.02
C THR A 71 -6.41 12.06 -12.21
N PRO A 72 -7.05 11.77 -13.36
CA PRO A 72 -8.50 11.92 -13.52
C PRO A 72 -9.32 11.22 -12.43
N ILE A 73 -8.94 9.99 -12.05
CA ILE A 73 -9.64 9.21 -11.02
C ILE A 73 -9.55 9.91 -9.67
N VAL A 74 -8.35 10.34 -9.27
CA VAL A 74 -8.12 11.05 -8.00
C VAL A 74 -8.84 12.38 -7.96
N ASN A 75 -8.93 13.09 -9.09
CA ASN A 75 -9.67 14.35 -9.18
C ASN A 75 -11.17 14.16 -8.95
N LYS A 76 -11.75 13.06 -9.45
CA LYS A 76 -13.18 12.76 -9.31
C LYS A 76 -13.53 12.19 -7.93
N CYS A 77 -12.71 11.28 -7.42
CA CYS A 77 -13.00 10.54 -6.19
C CYS A 77 -12.50 11.24 -4.91
N GLY A 78 -11.55 12.17 -5.05
CA GLY A 78 -10.90 12.84 -3.93
C GLY A 78 -9.75 12.03 -3.32
N GLU A 79 -8.79 12.72 -2.71
CA GLU A 79 -7.52 12.12 -2.29
C GLU A 79 -7.71 11.07 -1.18
N ARG A 80 -8.59 11.35 -0.21
CA ARG A 80 -8.87 10.44 0.92
C ARG A 80 -9.44 9.10 0.45
N PHE A 81 -10.48 9.14 -0.39
CA PHE A 81 -11.12 7.93 -0.87
C PHE A 81 -10.18 7.16 -1.81
N SER A 82 -9.49 7.85 -2.70
CA SER A 82 -8.47 7.26 -3.58
C SER A 82 -7.36 6.54 -2.81
N MET A 83 -6.83 7.13 -1.73
CA MET A 83 -5.84 6.45 -0.89
C MET A 83 -6.42 5.24 -0.16
N THR A 84 -7.64 5.34 0.36
CA THR A 84 -8.29 4.21 1.06
C THR A 84 -8.50 3.03 0.10
N VAL A 85 -9.13 3.26 -1.06
CA VAL A 85 -9.37 2.21 -2.06
C VAL A 85 -8.07 1.68 -2.66
N GLY A 86 -7.11 2.57 -2.94
CA GLY A 86 -5.79 2.17 -3.43
C GLY A 86 -5.07 1.27 -2.43
N SER A 87 -5.12 1.59 -1.13
CA SER A 87 -4.52 0.78 -0.06
C SER A 87 -5.20 -0.60 0.10
N MET A 88 -6.51 -0.70 -0.11
CA MET A 88 -7.21 -1.99 -0.10
C MET A 88 -6.72 -2.96 -1.18
N CYS A 89 -6.24 -2.45 -2.32
CA CYS A 89 -5.66 -3.29 -3.36
C CYS A 89 -4.38 -4.00 -2.89
N TYR A 90 -3.59 -3.36 -2.03
CA TYR A 90 -2.43 -3.99 -1.36
C TYR A 90 -2.88 -5.11 -0.42
N THR A 91 -3.99 -4.93 0.29
CA THR A 91 -4.58 -5.97 1.15
C THR A 91 -4.96 -7.21 0.34
N PHE A 92 -5.60 -7.04 -0.81
CA PHE A 92 -5.95 -8.18 -1.68
C PHE A 92 -4.74 -8.91 -2.23
N TYR A 93 -3.70 -8.17 -2.61
CA TYR A 93 -2.46 -8.80 -3.08
C TYR A 93 -1.76 -9.58 -1.97
N THR A 94 -1.55 -8.98 -0.80
CA THR A 94 -1.01 -9.70 0.37
C THR A 94 -1.89 -10.90 0.77
N GLY A 95 -3.21 -10.76 0.69
CA GLY A 95 -4.18 -11.81 1.01
C GLY A 95 -4.11 -13.00 0.04
N SER A 96 -3.73 -12.80 -1.22
CA SER A 96 -3.61 -13.91 -2.18
C SER A 96 -2.54 -14.94 -1.78
N PHE A 97 -1.51 -14.54 -1.04
CA PHE A 97 -0.49 -15.45 -0.50
C PHE A 97 -1.02 -16.37 0.62
N ILE A 98 -2.16 -16.03 1.23
CA ILE A 98 -2.86 -16.92 2.16
C ILE A 98 -3.29 -18.20 1.43
N LEU A 99 -3.74 -18.11 0.18
CA LEU A 99 -4.16 -19.29 -0.59
C LEU A 99 -2.97 -20.23 -0.87
N ALA A 100 -1.82 -19.66 -1.24
CA ALA A 100 -0.59 -20.43 -1.47
C ALA A 100 -0.12 -21.14 -0.20
N SER A 101 -0.16 -20.45 0.94
CA SER A 101 0.25 -21.02 2.23
C SER A 101 -0.80 -21.98 2.84
N ALA A 102 -2.09 -21.74 2.61
CA ALA A 102 -3.18 -22.61 3.03
C ALA A 102 -3.10 -23.99 2.37
N ARG A 103 -2.74 -24.03 1.08
CA ARG A 103 -2.53 -25.28 0.35
C ARG A 103 -1.50 -26.19 1.03
N SER A 104 -0.42 -25.62 1.57
CA SER A 104 0.61 -26.39 2.29
C SER A 104 0.17 -26.80 3.70
N GLN A 105 -0.61 -25.95 4.39
CA GLN A 105 -1.09 -26.25 5.74
C GLN A 105 -2.20 -27.31 5.76
N TYR A 106 -3.08 -27.34 4.76
CA TYR A 106 -4.24 -28.24 4.69
C TYR A 106 -4.21 -29.10 3.43
N PRO A 107 -3.25 -30.04 3.29
CA PRO A 107 -3.03 -30.78 2.05
C PRO A 107 -4.22 -31.67 1.66
N LEU A 108 -4.92 -32.29 2.62
CA LEU A 108 -6.07 -33.16 2.37
C LEU A 108 -7.28 -32.40 1.81
N GLU A 109 -7.50 -31.15 2.25
CA GLU A 109 -8.58 -30.29 1.73
C GLU A 109 -8.20 -29.67 0.38
N ALA A 110 -6.91 -29.53 0.11
CA ALA A 110 -6.39 -28.93 -1.10
C ALA A 110 -6.47 -29.84 -2.34
N GLU A 111 -6.60 -31.15 -2.17
CA GLU A 111 -6.78 -32.09 -3.28
C GLU A 111 -8.19 -32.01 -3.87
N ASP A 112 -9.22 -31.85 -3.04
CA ASP A 112 -10.62 -31.82 -3.47
C ASP A 112 -11.13 -30.40 -3.81
N SER A 113 -10.38 -29.35 -3.46
CA SER A 113 -10.81 -27.95 -3.62
C SER A 113 -10.21 -27.27 -4.84
N TRP A 114 -11.07 -26.86 -5.79
CA TRP A 114 -10.67 -26.08 -6.97
C TRP A 114 -10.01 -24.74 -6.62
N VAL A 115 -10.38 -24.14 -5.49
CA VAL A 115 -9.85 -22.85 -4.98
C VAL A 115 -8.42 -22.99 -4.47
N LEU A 116 -8.01 -24.20 -4.07
CA LEU A 116 -6.64 -24.47 -3.63
C LEU A 116 -5.78 -25.09 -4.72
N SER A 117 -6.28 -25.21 -5.96
CA SER A 117 -5.48 -25.68 -7.09
C SER A 117 -4.32 -24.73 -7.42
N LYS A 118 -3.16 -25.27 -7.82
CA LYS A 118 -1.97 -24.45 -8.12
C LYS A 118 -2.24 -23.40 -9.20
N ASP A 119 -2.96 -23.78 -10.24
CA ASP A 119 -3.27 -22.89 -11.37
C ASP A 119 -4.20 -21.75 -10.96
N PHE A 120 -5.21 -22.04 -10.14
CA PHE A 120 -6.10 -21.00 -9.62
C PHE A 120 -5.35 -20.04 -8.69
N ILE A 121 -4.56 -20.56 -7.75
CA ILE A 121 -3.76 -19.74 -6.83
C ILE A 121 -2.82 -18.83 -7.62
N GLY A 122 -2.09 -19.37 -8.60
CA GLY A 122 -1.18 -18.56 -9.41
C GLY A 122 -1.89 -17.48 -10.21
N SER A 123 -3.04 -17.82 -10.81
CA SER A 123 -3.89 -16.85 -11.51
C SER A 123 -4.39 -15.74 -10.57
N MET A 124 -4.80 -16.10 -9.35
CA MET A 124 -5.24 -15.14 -8.33
C MET A 124 -4.11 -14.21 -7.89
N ILE A 125 -2.91 -14.74 -7.65
CA ILE A 125 -1.74 -13.93 -7.28
C ILE A 125 -1.42 -12.91 -8.38
N LEU A 126 -1.45 -13.32 -9.66
CA LEU A 126 -1.21 -12.41 -10.79
C LEU A 126 -2.31 -11.36 -10.94
N LEU A 127 -3.57 -11.75 -10.77
CA LEU A 127 -4.73 -10.85 -10.84
C LEU A 127 -4.69 -9.81 -9.72
N THR A 128 -4.44 -10.23 -8.48
CA THR A 128 -4.34 -9.31 -7.34
C THR A 128 -3.08 -8.45 -7.43
N ALA A 129 -1.98 -8.94 -8.01
CA ALA A 129 -0.79 -8.13 -8.29
C ALA A 129 -1.10 -7.02 -9.30
N ALA A 130 -1.81 -7.32 -10.39
CA ALA A 130 -2.27 -6.32 -11.36
C ALA A 130 -3.20 -5.29 -10.70
N LEU A 131 -4.16 -5.75 -9.89
CA LEU A 131 -5.06 -4.88 -9.12
C LEU A 131 -4.27 -3.99 -8.15
N CYS A 132 -3.26 -4.53 -7.48
CA CYS A 132 -2.37 -3.79 -6.60
C CYS A 132 -1.57 -2.74 -7.37
N GLY A 133 -1.06 -3.06 -8.57
CA GLY A 133 -0.38 -2.09 -9.43
C GLY A 133 -1.28 -0.92 -9.80
N PHE A 134 -2.53 -1.20 -10.18
CA PHE A 134 -3.52 -0.18 -10.45
C PHE A 134 -3.84 0.66 -9.20
N GLY A 135 -4.13 0.03 -8.07
CA GLY A 135 -4.41 0.71 -6.80
C GLY A 135 -3.23 1.54 -6.29
N ALA A 136 -2.00 1.05 -6.47
CA ALA A 136 -0.76 1.76 -6.16
C ALA A 136 -0.66 3.08 -6.94
N SER A 137 -1.02 3.08 -8.22
CA SER A 137 -0.96 4.29 -9.06
C SER A 137 -1.90 5.38 -8.52
N ILE A 138 -3.12 4.99 -8.13
CA ILE A 138 -4.11 5.89 -7.56
C ILE A 138 -3.64 6.41 -6.20
N LEU A 139 -3.12 5.53 -5.35
CA LEU A 139 -2.66 5.86 -3.99
C LEU A 139 -1.49 6.85 -4.02
N TRP A 140 -0.48 6.60 -4.86
CA TRP A 140 0.69 7.48 -4.97
C TRP A 140 0.36 8.83 -5.64
N VAL A 141 -0.52 8.85 -6.64
CA VAL A 141 -0.98 10.11 -7.24
C VAL A 141 -1.81 10.93 -6.24
N ALA A 142 -2.69 10.28 -5.48
CA ALA A 142 -3.46 10.93 -4.42
C ALA A 142 -2.57 11.52 -3.33
N GLN A 143 -1.51 10.81 -2.92
CA GLN A 143 -0.53 11.28 -1.95
C GLN A 143 0.20 12.54 -2.45
N GLY A 144 0.72 12.51 -3.68
CA GLY A 144 1.44 13.65 -4.25
C GLY A 144 0.56 14.89 -4.40
N LYS A 145 -0.70 14.67 -4.81
CA LYS A 145 -1.72 15.73 -4.87
C LYS A 145 -2.05 16.26 -3.48
N TYR A 146 -2.22 15.40 -2.48
CA TYR A 146 -2.54 15.80 -1.12
C TYR A 146 -1.45 16.68 -0.51
N ILE A 147 -0.17 16.27 -0.61
CA ILE A 147 0.97 17.09 -0.16
C ILE A 147 0.98 18.44 -0.87
N SER A 148 0.79 18.43 -2.19
CA SER A 148 0.78 19.67 -2.99
C SER A 148 -0.34 20.64 -2.59
N ARG A 149 -1.43 20.17 -1.97
CA ARG A 149 -2.54 21.02 -1.50
C ARG A 149 -2.36 21.53 -0.06
N ILE A 150 -1.56 20.86 0.77
CA ILE A 150 -1.27 21.31 2.14
C ILE A 150 0.04 22.10 2.25
N ALA A 151 0.92 21.96 1.27
CA ALA A 151 2.17 22.68 1.15
C ALA A 151 2.04 23.93 0.26
N ASN A 152 2.96 24.87 0.43
CA ASN A 152 3.12 26.09 -0.34
C ASN A 152 4.48 26.04 -1.06
N ASP A 153 4.72 26.94 -2.01
CA ASP A 153 5.98 27.00 -2.78
C ASP A 153 7.24 27.05 -1.91
N GLY A 154 7.17 27.67 -0.72
CA GLY A 154 8.29 27.79 0.21
C GLY A 154 8.56 26.58 1.11
N ASN A 155 7.64 25.62 1.21
CA ASN A 155 7.78 24.46 2.12
C ASN A 155 7.47 23.10 1.47
N LYS A 156 7.16 23.06 0.17
CA LYS A 156 6.87 21.84 -0.59
C LYS A 156 8.00 20.81 -0.49
N GLY A 157 9.25 21.27 -0.59
CA GLY A 157 10.44 20.44 -0.39
C GLY A 157 10.44 19.82 1.01
N THR A 158 10.30 20.64 2.05
CA THR A 158 10.29 20.19 3.46
C THR A 158 9.17 19.18 3.75
N TYR A 159 7.95 19.44 3.27
CA TYR A 159 6.81 18.53 3.47
C TYR A 159 7.05 17.18 2.81
N ASN A 160 7.57 17.19 1.57
CA ASN A 160 7.92 15.98 0.87
C ASN A 160 9.05 15.23 1.60
N SER A 161 10.09 15.92 2.05
CA SER A 161 11.19 15.31 2.80
C SER A 161 10.73 14.69 4.13
N ILE A 162 9.86 15.36 4.89
CA ILE A 162 9.29 14.81 6.12
C ILE A 162 8.47 13.55 5.81
N PHE A 163 7.64 13.59 4.78
CA PHE A 163 6.87 12.41 4.35
C PHE A 163 7.79 11.24 4.00
N TRP A 164 8.79 11.45 3.15
CA TRP A 164 9.71 10.40 2.74
C TRP A 164 10.58 9.90 3.89
N ALA A 165 11.04 10.78 4.78
CA ALA A 165 11.81 10.38 5.96
C ALA A 165 11.01 9.41 6.85
N ILE A 166 9.76 9.74 7.15
CA ILE A 166 8.87 8.86 7.93
C ILE A 166 8.56 7.59 7.13
N PHE A 167 8.24 7.71 5.84
CA PHE A 167 7.93 6.58 4.97
C PHE A 167 9.06 5.56 4.90
N ILE A 168 10.30 5.98 4.70
CA ILE A 168 11.45 5.07 4.56
C ILE A 168 11.69 4.24 5.83
N THR A 169 11.33 4.75 7.02
CA THR A 169 11.41 3.96 8.26
C THR A 169 10.56 2.68 8.21
N SER A 170 9.52 2.63 7.37
CA SER A 170 8.71 1.43 7.16
C SER A 170 9.53 0.25 6.61
N GLN A 171 10.57 0.50 5.80
CA GLN A 171 11.42 -0.57 5.28
C GLN A 171 12.28 -1.19 6.38
N VAL A 172 12.79 -0.36 7.30
CA VAL A 172 13.60 -0.83 8.44
C VAL A 172 12.73 -1.63 9.40
N ILE A 173 11.58 -1.08 9.80
CA ILE A 173 10.67 -1.74 10.74
C ILE A 173 10.12 -3.04 10.13
N GLY A 174 9.70 -3.00 8.86
CA GLY A 174 9.14 -4.16 8.19
C GLY A 174 10.13 -5.32 8.06
N THR A 175 11.40 -5.03 7.72
CA THR A 175 12.42 -6.08 7.61
C THR A 175 12.75 -6.71 8.96
N LEU A 176 12.82 -5.91 10.04
CA LEU A 176 13.02 -6.44 11.39
C LEU A 176 11.83 -7.28 11.86
N PHE A 177 10.61 -6.85 11.54
CA PHE A 177 9.40 -7.58 11.87
C PHE A 177 9.32 -8.93 11.13
N ALA A 178 9.64 -8.95 9.84
CA ALA A 178 9.75 -10.17 9.04
C ALA A 178 10.67 -11.20 9.69
N ALA A 179 11.88 -10.77 10.07
CA ALA A 179 12.88 -11.63 10.68
C ALA A 179 12.40 -12.24 12.01
N LEU A 180 11.74 -11.46 12.86
CA LEU A 180 11.29 -11.94 14.18
C LEU A 180 10.07 -12.87 14.11
N VAL A 181 9.12 -12.59 13.23
CA VAL A 181 7.86 -13.34 13.14
C VAL A 181 8.07 -14.69 12.47
N LEU A 182 8.87 -14.76 11.40
CA LEU A 182 9.10 -16.02 10.69
C LEU A 182 9.84 -17.08 11.50
N MET A 183 10.72 -16.68 12.43
CA MET A 183 11.40 -17.65 13.30
C MET A 183 10.43 -18.45 14.17
N ASN A 184 9.23 -17.93 14.40
CA ASN A 184 8.29 -18.47 15.38
C ASN A 184 6.93 -18.87 14.79
N THR A 185 6.72 -18.68 13.48
CA THR A 185 5.38 -18.74 12.88
C THR A 185 5.39 -19.45 11.53
N ASN A 186 4.34 -20.21 11.23
CA ASN A 186 4.16 -20.81 9.91
C ASN A 186 3.77 -19.76 8.84
N PRO A 187 4.05 -20.01 7.54
CA PRO A 187 3.75 -19.06 6.46
C PRO A 187 2.28 -18.61 6.39
N PHE A 188 1.34 -19.51 6.69
CA PHE A 188 -0.09 -19.19 6.67
C PHE A 188 -0.48 -18.18 7.75
N THR A 189 -0.09 -18.41 9.01
CA THR A 189 -0.39 -17.48 10.11
C THR A 189 0.32 -16.15 9.89
N PHE A 190 1.52 -16.18 9.32
CA PHE A 190 2.23 -14.97 8.89
C PHE A 190 1.40 -14.15 7.90
N TYR A 191 0.98 -14.72 6.77
CA TYR A 191 0.22 -13.99 5.75
C TYR A 191 -1.18 -13.58 6.21
N CYS A 192 -1.84 -14.37 7.07
CA CYS A 192 -3.09 -13.97 7.74
C CYS A 192 -2.87 -12.72 8.59
N THR A 193 -1.81 -12.68 9.40
CA THR A 193 -1.47 -11.54 10.26
C THR A 193 -1.12 -10.30 9.44
N MET A 194 -0.32 -10.46 8.37
CA MET A 194 0.03 -9.35 7.48
C MET A 194 -1.21 -8.80 6.77
N THR A 195 -2.09 -9.68 6.26
CA THR A 195 -3.29 -9.25 5.54
C THR A 195 -4.24 -8.50 6.46
N ALA A 196 -4.48 -9.01 7.67
CA ALA A 196 -5.31 -8.33 8.66
C ALA A 196 -4.73 -6.94 9.03
N THR A 197 -3.42 -6.85 9.27
CA THR A 197 -2.76 -5.58 9.61
C THR A 197 -2.79 -4.61 8.42
N CYS A 198 -2.63 -5.11 7.19
CA CYS A 198 -2.72 -4.32 5.96
C CYS A 198 -4.15 -3.75 5.77
N PHE A 199 -5.17 -4.53 6.09
CA PHE A 199 -6.56 -4.08 6.08
C PHE A 199 -6.79 -2.94 7.09
N PHE A 200 -6.36 -3.09 8.34
CA PHE A 200 -6.48 -2.02 9.34
C PHE A 200 -5.66 -0.77 8.97
N ALA A 201 -4.46 -0.94 8.41
CA ALA A 201 -3.66 0.16 7.88
C ALA A 201 -4.37 0.87 6.71
N SER A 202 -5.10 0.13 5.88
CA SER A 202 -5.91 0.70 4.80
C SER A 202 -7.06 1.55 5.36
N LEU A 203 -7.72 1.08 6.43
CA LEU A 203 -8.76 1.85 7.13
C LEU A 203 -8.22 3.10 7.82
N PHE A 204 -6.92 3.15 8.14
CA PHE A 204 -6.30 4.33 8.75
C PHE A 204 -6.45 5.59 7.88
N PHE A 205 -6.46 5.44 6.55
CA PHE A 205 -6.68 6.55 5.63
C PHE A 205 -8.07 7.21 5.77
N LEU A 206 -9.03 6.56 6.43
CA LEU A 206 -10.30 7.19 6.80
C LEU A 206 -10.13 8.33 7.81
N PHE A 207 -9.06 8.34 8.61
CA PHE A 207 -8.77 9.46 9.52
C PHE A 207 -8.12 10.66 8.82
N LEU A 208 -7.73 10.51 7.54
CA LEU A 208 -7.13 11.60 6.78
C LEU A 208 -8.15 12.71 6.57
N ARG A 209 -7.83 13.92 7.04
CA ARG A 209 -8.73 15.06 6.93
C ARG A 209 -8.75 15.58 5.49
N PRO A 210 -9.93 15.84 4.90
CA PRO A 210 -10.00 16.45 3.58
C PRO A 210 -9.33 17.83 3.59
N VAL A 211 -8.67 18.19 2.50
CA VAL A 211 -8.17 19.55 2.32
C VAL A 211 -9.34 20.38 1.80
N SER A 212 -9.71 21.44 2.53
CA SER A 212 -10.75 22.38 2.11
C SER A 212 -10.40 22.95 0.74
N SER A 213 -11.34 22.91 -0.20
CA SER A 213 -11.25 23.68 -1.45
C SER A 213 -11.26 25.16 -1.08
N GLU A 214 -10.14 25.87 -1.30
CA GLU A 214 -10.20 27.32 -1.38
C GLU A 214 -11.10 27.61 -2.59
N LYS A 215 -12.34 28.09 -2.36
CA LYS A 215 -13.17 28.58 -3.45
C LYS A 215 -12.34 29.65 -4.16
N GLU A 216 -12.00 29.43 -5.42
CA GLU A 216 -11.46 30.51 -6.24
C GLU A 216 -12.45 31.67 -6.16
N PRO A 217 -12.03 32.87 -5.73
CA PRO A 217 -12.87 34.03 -5.87
C PRO A 217 -13.06 34.23 -7.39
N GLN A 218 -14.32 34.08 -7.82
CA GLN A 218 -14.77 34.44 -9.17
C GLN A 218 -14.47 35.91 -9.46
#